data_AF-A0A957U7H1-F1
#
_entry.id   AF-A0A957U7H1-F1
#
_cell.length_a   1.000
_cell.length_b   1.000
_cell.length_c   1.000
_cell.angle_alpha   90.00
_cell.angle_beta   90.00
_cell.angle_gamma   90.00
#
_symmetry.space_group_name_H-M   'P 1'
#
loop_
_entity.id
_entity.type
_entity.pdbx_description
1 polymer ?
#
loop_
_entity_poly.entity_id
_entity_poly.type
_entity_poly.pdbx_seq_one_letter_code
_entity_poly.pdbx_strand_id
1 'polypeptide(L)' 'PAARFLPMGGVTVENLPHYAQAGAAGAVVRGVIGARAKWEMAALITQMRRVRAAWEAGLAERGA' A
#
# COMPACT_ATOMS: atom_id res chain seq x y z
N PRO A 1 3.14 -14.39 20.34
CA PRO A 1 2.73 -13.37 19.34
C PRO A 1 3.13 -13.83 17.93
N ALA A 2 2.16 -14.07 17.05
CA ALA A 2 2.48 -14.38 15.64
C ALA A 2 3.24 -13.20 15.03
N ALA A 3 4.38 -13.46 14.41
CA ALA A 3 5.20 -12.42 13.80
C ALA A 3 4.38 -11.69 12.72
N ARG A 4 4.15 -10.40 12.91
CA ARG A 4 3.50 -9.54 11.92
C ARG A 4 4.54 -9.17 10.86
N PHE A 5 4.32 -9.62 9.63
CA PHE A 5 5.18 -9.26 8.50
C PHE A 5 4.81 -7.87 7.94
N LEU A 6 5.85 -7.12 7.56
CA LEU A 6 5.76 -5.82 6.89
C LEU A 6 6.66 -5.84 5.65
N PRO A 7 6.10 -5.92 4.42
CA PRO A 7 6.85 -5.78 3.19
C PRO A 7 7.47 -4.39 3.09
N MET A 8 8.78 -4.37 2.82
CA MET A 8 9.59 -3.16 2.65
C MET A 8 10.51 -3.35 1.45
N GLY A 9 10.37 -2.48 0.44
CA GLY A 9 11.11 -2.57 -0.82
C GLY A 9 10.33 -3.34 -1.90
N GLY A 10 10.41 -2.87 -3.15
CA GLY A 10 9.69 -3.48 -4.28
C GLY A 10 8.16 -3.34 -4.25
N VAL A 11 7.59 -2.66 -3.25
CA VAL A 11 6.15 -2.41 -3.14
C VAL A 11 5.71 -1.42 -4.21
N THR A 12 4.73 -1.81 -5.01
CA THR A 12 4.06 -1.00 -6.03
C THR A 12 2.56 -0.95 -5.74
N VAL A 13 1.78 -0.17 -6.49
CA VAL A 13 0.32 -0.15 -6.32
C VAL A 13 -0.29 -1.50 -6.75
N GLU A 14 0.32 -2.14 -7.74
CA GLU A 14 -0.15 -3.35 -8.38
C GLU A 14 0.03 -4.59 -7.50
N ASN A 15 1.13 -4.68 -6.74
CA ASN A 15 1.39 -5.82 -5.85
C ASN A 15 0.91 -5.60 -4.40
N LEU A 16 0.48 -4.38 -4.06
CA LEU A 16 -0.02 -4.04 -2.73
C LEU A 16 -1.22 -4.88 -2.26
N PRO A 17 -2.23 -5.20 -3.11
CA PRO A 17 -3.37 -6.02 -2.69
C PRO A 17 -2.94 -7.41 -2.23
N HIS A 18 -1.96 -8.02 -2.89
CA HIS A 18 -1.49 -9.37 -2.56
C HIS A 18 -0.90 -9.45 -1.14
N TYR A 19 -0.21 -8.40 -0.70
CA TYR A 19 0.30 -8.35 0.67
C TYR A 19 -0.81 -8.24 1.72
N ALA A 20 -1.87 -7.47 1.43
CA ALA A 20 -3.04 -7.38 2.29
C ALA A 20 -3.77 -8.73 2.40
N GLN A 21 -3.94 -9.43 1.27
CA GLN A 21 -4.52 -10.78 1.22
C GLN A 21 -3.69 -11.79 1.99
N ALA A 22 -2.36 -11.73 1.87
CA ALA A 22 -1.42 -12.58 2.60
C ALA A 22 -1.38 -12.30 4.12
N GLY A 23 -2.13 -11.29 4.60
CA GLY A 23 -2.23 -10.97 6.01
C GLY A 23 -1.08 -10.13 6.56
N ALA A 24 -0.37 -9.39 5.70
CA ALA A 24 0.58 -8.40 6.15
C ALA A 24 -0.10 -7.36 7.06
N ALA A 25 0.62 -6.89 8.08
CA ALA A 25 0.06 -5.92 9.03
C ALA A 25 0.01 -4.49 8.47
N GLY A 26 0.66 -4.24 7.34
CA GLY A 26 0.81 -2.98 6.64
C GLY A 26 1.83 -3.13 5.51
N ALA A 27 2.23 -2.04 4.86
CA ALA A 27 3.30 -2.03 3.85
C ALA A 27 4.01 -0.68 3.80
N VAL A 28 5.30 -0.67 3.48
CA VAL A 28 6.06 0.58 3.27
C VAL A 28 6.06 0.95 1.79
N VAL A 29 5.40 2.06 1.46
CA VAL A 29 5.11 2.48 0.07
C VAL A 29 5.99 3.62 -0.43
N ARG A 30 7.16 3.84 0.16
CA ARG A 30 8.05 4.97 -0.19
C ARG A 30 8.37 5.04 -1.69
N GLY A 31 8.51 3.89 -2.36
CA GLY A 31 8.78 3.81 -3.80
C GLY A 31 7.57 4.13 -4.69
N VAL A 32 6.35 4.14 -4.14
CA VAL A 32 5.11 4.45 -4.85
C VAL A 32 4.88 5.96 -4.98
N ILE A 33 5.36 6.73 -4.00
CA ILE A 33 5.19 8.18 -3.98
C ILE A 33 6.16 8.82 -4.97
N GLY A 34 5.60 9.37 -6.04
CA GLY A 34 6.35 9.96 -7.14
C GLY A 34 7.04 11.27 -6.75
N ALA A 35 8.02 11.71 -7.56
CA ALA A 35 8.81 12.91 -7.28
C ALA A 35 7.94 14.17 -7.10
N ARG A 36 6.87 14.33 -7.90
CA ARG A 36 5.94 15.46 -7.82
C ARG A 36 5.19 15.51 -6.48
N ALA A 37 4.77 14.36 -5.96
CA ALA A 37 4.06 14.26 -4.68
C ALA A 37 4.95 14.62 -3.48
N LYS A 38 6.28 14.68 -3.64
CA LYS A 38 7.17 15.17 -2.57
C LYS A 38 7.06 16.68 -2.35
N TRP A 39 6.58 17.40 -3.36
CA TRP A 39 6.55 18.87 -3.37
C TRP A 39 5.12 19.43 -3.44
N GLU A 40 4.16 18.66 -3.95
CA GLU A 40 2.77 19.08 -4.07
C GLU A 40 1.84 18.26 -3.18
N MET A 41 1.26 18.92 -2.17
CA MET A 41 0.36 18.27 -1.20
C MET A 41 -0.86 17.61 -1.87
N ALA A 42 -1.44 18.24 -2.88
CA ALA A 42 -2.58 17.70 -3.63
C ALA A 42 -2.22 16.40 -4.38
N ALA A 43 -1.01 16.35 -4.97
CA ALA A 43 -0.52 15.16 -5.64
C ALA A 43 -0.24 14.03 -4.63
N LEU A 44 0.33 14.36 -3.46
CA LEU A 44 0.53 13.40 -2.37
C LEU A 44 -0.79 12.78 -1.89
N ILE A 45 -1.80 13.60 -1.62
CA ILE A 45 -3.12 13.13 -1.17
C ILE A 45 -3.72 12.17 -2.20
N THR A 46 -3.67 12.53 -3.47
CA THR A 46 -4.20 11.68 -4.56
C THR A 46 -3.49 10.33 -4.62
N GLN A 47 -2.16 10.32 -4.51
CA GLN A 47 -1.39 9.08 -4.51
C GLN A 47 -1.65 8.22 -3.26
N MET A 48 -1.72 8.83 -2.08
CA MET A 48 -2.05 8.12 -0.84
C MET A 48 -3.45 7.51 -0.87
N ARG A 49 -4.44 8.20 -1.46
CA ARG A 49 -5.78 7.66 -1.69
C ARG A 49 -5.75 6.44 -2.61
N ARG A 50 -4.98 6.48 -3.70
CA ARG A 50 -4.81 5.35 -4.62
C ARG A 50 -4.15 4.14 -3.92
N VAL A 51 -3.10 4.39 -3.14
CA VAL A 51 -2.44 3.36 -2.31
C VAL A 51 -3.44 2.74 -1.33
N ARG A 52 -4.22 3.57 -0.62
CA ARG A 52 -5.21 3.07 0.33
C ARG A 52 -6.28 2.21 -0.35
N ALA A 53 -6.80 2.66 -1.49
CA ALA A 53 -7.80 1.90 -2.24
C ALA A 53 -7.29 0.51 -2.67
N ALA A 54 -6.05 0.42 -3.15
CA ALA A 54 -5.44 -0.86 -3.52
C ALA A 54 -5.27 -1.79 -2.29
N TRP A 55 -4.89 -1.25 -1.14
CA TRP A 55 -4.80 -2.04 0.10
C TRP A 55 -6.17 -2.58 0.54
N GLU A 56 -7.21 -1.73 0.52
CA GLU A 56 -8.57 -2.14 0.89
C GLU A 56 -9.15 -3.21 -0.06
N ALA A 57 -8.85 -3.13 -1.35
CA ALA A 57 -9.27 -4.18 -2.30
C ALA A 57 -8.72 -5.55 -1.91
N GLY A 58 -7.45 -5.62 -1.51
CA GLY A 58 -6.85 -6.87 -1.01
C GLY A 58 -7.46 -7.35 0.31
N LEU A 59 -7.82 -6.44 1.21
CA LEU A 59 -8.52 -6.81 2.46
C LEU A 59 -9.94 -7.34 2.19
N ALA A 60 -10.67 -6.74 1.26
CA ALA A 60 -12.02 -7.17 0.90
C ALA A 60 -12.02 -8.59 0.33
N GLU A 61 -11.06 -8.92 -0.54
CA GLU A 61 -10.92 -10.27 -1.11
C GLU A 61 -10.54 -11.34 -0.08
N ARG A 62 -9.84 -10.97 0.99
CA ARG A 62 -9.51 -11.89 2.08
C ARG A 62 -10.71 -12.23 2.97
N GLY A 63 -11.68 -11.32 3.04
CA GLY A 63 -12.90 -11.48 3.84
C GLY A 63 -14.07 -12.11 3.10
N ALA A 64 -13.95 -12.33 1.79
CA ALA A 64 -14.93 -13.01 0.94
C ALA A 64 -14.69 -14.52 0.93
#